data_AF-A0A6L8I5K4-F1
#
_entry.id   AF-A0A6L8I5K4-F1
#
_cell.length_a   1.000
_cell.length_b   1.000
_cell.length_c   1.000
_cell.angle_alpha   90.00
_cell.angle_beta   90.00
_cell.angle_gamma   90.00
#
_symmetry.space_group_name_H-M   'P 1'
#
loop_
_entity.id
_entity.type
_entity.pdbx_description
1 polymer ?
#
loop_
_entity_poly.entity_id
_entity_poly.type
_entity_poly.pdbx_seq_one_letter_code
_entity_poly.pdbx_strand_id
1 'polypeptide(L)' 'MAALDREVLAAHESGDGNALIRLHAMAADKAEASDDIDAAAFFLTHAWIFALERGDQRAEAFRVRLASWGRVD' A
#
# COMPACT_ATOMS: atom_id res chain seq x y z
N MET A 1 4.68 12.52 4.33
CA MET A 1 3.73 12.20 3.26
C MET A 1 4.15 12.83 1.93
N ALA A 2 4.31 14.16 1.84
CA ALA A 2 4.64 14.86 0.59
C ALA A 2 5.79 14.29 -0.28
N ALA A 3 6.84 13.70 0.31
CA ALA A 3 7.90 13.04 -0.46
C ALA A 3 7.43 11.71 -1.10
N LEU A 4 6.69 10.88 -0.35
CA LEU A 4 6.07 9.66 -0.87
C LEU A 4 5.03 9.99 -1.95
N ASP A 5 4.26 11.07 -1.78
CA ASP A 5 3.24 11.46 -2.75
C ASP A 5 3.84 11.77 -4.13
N ARG A 6 4.99 12.46 -4.16
CA ARG A 6 5.73 12.70 -5.42
C ARG A 6 6.27 11.42 -6.04
N GLU A 7 6.78 10.50 -5.24
CA GLU A 7 7.31 9.22 -5.72
C GLU A 7 6.20 8.31 -6.26
N VAL A 8 5.01 8.33 -5.64
CA VAL A 8 3.82 7.61 -6.13
C VAL A 8 3.38 8.16 -7.49
N LEU A 9 3.36 9.48 -7.67
CA LEU A 9 3.04 10.11 -8.95
C LEU A 9 4.05 9.72 -10.04
N ALA A 10 5.35 9.80 -9.75
CA ALA A 10 6.39 9.41 -10.70
C ALA A 10 6.34 7.91 -11.06
N ALA A 11 6.03 7.04 -10.09
CA ALA A 11 5.85 5.61 -10.33
C ALA A 11 4.60 5.34 -11.20
N HIS A 12 3.52 6.10 -11.01
CA HIS A 12 2.35 6.04 -11.88
C HIS A 12 2.65 6.47 -13.31
N GLU A 13 3.34 7.59 -13.50
CA GLU A 13 3.73 8.12 -14.82
C GLU A 13 4.64 7.16 -15.59
N SER A 14 5.52 6.45 -14.88
CA SER A 14 6.44 5.46 -15.47
C SER A 14 5.86 4.05 -15.58
N GLY A 15 4.66 3.79 -15.06
CA GLY A 15 4.05 2.46 -15.01
C GLY A 15 4.78 1.47 -14.08
N ASP A 16 5.63 1.96 -13.17
CA ASP A 16 6.38 1.14 -12.21
C ASP A 16 5.50 0.74 -11.03
N GLY A 17 4.64 -0.25 -11.25
CA GLY A 17 3.80 -0.76 -10.17
C GLY A 17 4.56 -1.55 -9.11
N ASN A 18 5.81 -1.99 -9.35
CA ASN A 18 6.63 -2.53 -8.27
C ASN A 18 7.00 -1.42 -7.28
N ALA A 19 7.31 -0.21 -7.78
CA ALA A 19 7.45 0.97 -6.95
C ALA A 19 6.13 1.35 -6.28
N LEU A 20 5.00 1.33 -6.97
CA LEU A 20 3.69 1.62 -6.36
C LEU A 20 3.38 0.68 -5.19
N ILE A 21 3.62 -0.63 -5.32
CA ILE A 21 3.45 -1.58 -4.21
C ILE A 21 4.32 -1.19 -3.01
N ARG A 22 5.61 -0.90 -3.24
CA ARG A 22 6.55 -0.55 -2.15
C ARG A 22 6.17 0.77 -1.49
N LEU A 23 5.87 1.80 -2.26
CA LEU A 23 5.60 3.15 -1.76
C LEU A 23 4.31 3.21 -0.96
N HIS A 24 3.25 2.53 -1.43
CA HIS A 24 2.01 2.43 -0.69
C HIS A 24 2.15 1.60 0.59
N ALA A 25 2.89 0.49 0.57
CA ALA A 25 3.17 -0.26 1.80
C ALA A 25 3.94 0.59 2.83
N MET A 26 4.96 1.35 2.39
CA MET A 26 5.68 2.28 3.26
C MET A 26 4.81 3.41 3.81
N ALA A 27 3.85 3.90 3.04
CA ALA A 27 2.89 4.89 3.52
C ALA A 27 1.96 4.29 4.57
N ALA A 28 1.50 3.05 4.36
CA ALA A 28 0.70 2.32 5.34
C ALA A 28 1.45 2.11 6.65
N ASP A 29 2.72 1.69 6.59
CA ASP A 29 3.56 1.49 7.77
C ASP A 29 3.75 2.79 8.58
N LYS A 30 3.91 3.93 7.90
CA LYS A 30 4.04 5.24 8.57
C LYS A 30 2.75 5.69 9.24
N ALA A 31 1.61 5.44 8.60
CA ALA A 31 0.30 5.76 9.16
C ALA A 31 -0.01 4.88 10.37
N GLU A 32 0.24 3.57 10.28
CA GLU A 32 0.08 2.65 11.40
C GLU A 32 1.00 3.02 12.57
N ALA A 33 2.25 3.38 12.31
CA ALA A 33 3.18 3.85 13.34
C ALA A 33 2.74 5.16 14.01
N SER A 34 1.80 5.90 13.40
CA SER A 34 1.19 7.11 13.95
C SER A 34 -0.21 6.87 14.53
N ASP A 35 -0.60 5.61 14.72
CA ASP A 35 -1.91 5.15 15.21
C ASP A 35 -3.11 5.56 14.32
N ASP A 36 -2.85 5.89 13.05
CA ASP A 36 -3.87 6.22 12.05
C ASP A 36 -4.19 5.00 11.19
N ILE A 37 -5.02 4.10 11.75
CA ILE A 37 -5.39 2.83 11.11
C ILE A 37 -6.24 3.05 9.85
N ASP A 38 -7.04 4.11 9.79
CA ASP A 38 -7.81 4.44 8.58
C ASP A 38 -6.89 4.82 7.41
N ALA A 39 -5.90 5.68 7.65
CA ALA A 39 -4.90 6.00 6.63
C ALA A 39 -4.02 4.79 6.29
N ALA A 40 -3.66 3.97 7.29
CA ALA A 40 -2.90 2.75 7.06
C ALA A 40 -3.66 1.77 6.14
N ALA A 41 -4.94 1.53 6.43
CA ALA A 41 -5.82 0.70 5.62
C ALA A 41 -5.97 1.24 4.19
N PHE A 42 -6.12 2.56 4.04
CA PHE A 42 -6.21 3.21 2.73
C PHE A 42 -4.97 2.91 1.89
N PHE A 43 -3.77 3.20 2.40
CA PHE A 43 -2.54 2.97 1.66
C PHE A 43 -2.26 1.48 1.42
N LEU A 44 -2.54 0.62 2.40
CA LEU A 44 -2.30 -0.82 2.26
C LEU A 44 -3.23 -1.46 1.23
N THR A 45 -4.45 -0.95 1.07
CA THR A 45 -5.38 -1.38 0.02
C THR A 45 -4.80 -1.09 -1.38
N HIS A 46 -4.22 0.09 -1.59
CA HIS A 46 -3.55 0.39 -2.87
C HIS A 46 -2.35 -0.53 -3.11
N ALA A 47 -1.51 -0.77 -2.11
CA ALA A 47 -0.40 -1.72 -2.22
C ALA A 47 -0.90 -3.14 -2.59
N TRP A 48 -2.01 -3.56 -1.99
CA TRP A 48 -2.63 -4.86 -2.23
C TRP A 48 -3.18 -4.98 -3.66
N ILE A 49 -3.92 -3.98 -4.16
CA ILE A 49 -4.44 -3.99 -5.53
C ILE A 49 -3.31 -4.09 -6.56
N PHE A 50 -2.26 -3.26 -6.43
CA PHE A 50 -1.12 -3.34 -7.36
C PHE A 50 -0.37 -4.66 -7.26
N ALA A 51 -0.31 -5.27 -6.07
CA ALA A 51 0.28 -6.58 -5.89
C ALA A 51 -0.55 -7.68 -6.59
N LEU A 52 -1.89 -7.64 -6.48
CA LEU A 52 -2.78 -8.56 -7.17
C LEU A 52 -2.66 -8.45 -8.69
N GLU A 53 -2.69 -7.23 -9.23
CA GLU A 53 -2.56 -6.97 -10.67
C GLU A 53 -1.27 -7.54 -11.28
N ARG A 54 -0.22 -7.69 -10.46
CA ARG A 54 1.10 -8.16 -10.87
C ARG A 54 1.39 -9.61 -10.49
N GLY A 55 0.50 -10.27 -9.75
CA GLY A 55 0.77 -11.58 -9.16
C GLY A 55 1.93 -11.55 -8.15
N ASP A 56 2.13 -10.42 -7.47
CA ASP A 56 3.19 -10.25 -6.47
C ASP A 56 2.85 -11.01 -5.18
N GLN A 57 3.79 -11.82 -4.68
CA GLN A 57 3.62 -12.65 -3.48
C GLN A 57 3.25 -11.86 -2.21
N ARG A 58 3.54 -10.55 -2.16
CA ARG A 58 3.19 -9.70 -1.01
C ARG A 58 1.68 -9.49 -0.87
N ALA A 59 0.90 -9.77 -1.91
CA ALA A 59 -0.56 -9.59 -1.88
C ALA A 59 -1.21 -10.33 -0.70
N GLU A 60 -0.76 -11.54 -0.38
CA GLU A 60 -1.33 -12.31 0.74
C GLU A 60 -1.02 -11.68 2.09
N ALA A 61 0.22 -11.20 2.29
CA ALA A 61 0.60 -10.51 3.51
C ALA A 61 -0.21 -9.22 3.73
N PHE A 62 -0.49 -8.49 2.65
CA PHE A 62 -1.33 -7.29 2.71
C PHE A 62 -2.77 -7.63 3.04
N ARG A 63 -3.35 -8.67 2.43
CA ARG A 63 -4.70 -9.14 2.74
C ARG A 63 -4.85 -9.53 4.20
N VAL A 64 -3.92 -10.32 4.76
CA VAL A 64 -3.94 -10.72 6.18
C VAL A 64 -3.93 -9.51 7.10
N ARG A 65 -3.09 -8.52 6.80
CA ARG A 65 -2.99 -7.30 7.61
C ARG A 65 -4.26 -6.42 7.49
N LEU A 66 -4.83 -6.29 6.29
CA LEU A 66 -6.13 -5.63 6.08
C LEU A 66 -7.27 -6.34 6.82
N ALA A 67 -7.28 -7.68 6.84
CA ALA A 67 -8.27 -8.48 7.56
C ALA A 67 -8.16 -8.27 9.08
N SER A 68 -6.95 -8.12 9.61
CA SER A 68 -6.73 -7.81 11.04
C SER A 68 -7.33 -6.46 11.47
N TRP A 69 -7.52 -5.53 10.52
CA TRP A 69 -8.21 -4.26 10.73
C TRP A 69 -9.69 -4.28 10.32
N GLY A 70 -10.24 -5.45 9.97
CA GLY A 70 -11.63 -5.61 9.55
C GLY A 70 -11.96 -4.96 8.20
N ARG A 71 -10.97 -4.79 7.31
CA ARG A 71 -11.15 -4.11 6.01
C ARG A 71 -11.52 -5.07 4.88
N VAL A 72 -11.20 -6.35 5.03
CA VAL A 72 -11.43 -7.43 4.06
C VAL A 72 -11.64 -8.75 4.82
N ASP A 73 -12.24 -9.74 4.16
CA ASP A 73 -12.49 -11.09 4.69
C ASP A 73 -11.49 -12.15 4.17
#